data_AF-A0A534NBE8-F1
#
_entry.id   AF-A0A534NBE8-F1
#
_cell.length_a   1.000
_cell.length_b   1.000
_cell.length_c   1.000
_cell.angle_alpha   90.00
_cell.angle_beta   90.00
_cell.angle_gamma   90.00
#
_symmetry.space_group_name_H-M   'P 1'
#
loop_
_entity.id
_entity.type
_entity.pdbx_description
1 polymer ?
#
loop_
_entity_poly.entity_id
_entity_poly.type
_entity_poly.pdbx_seq_one_letter_code
_entity_poly.pdbx_strand_id
1 'polypeptide(L)'
;MTRPGQHAPTLDRDALAALDPEVVLVKPCGFPLQRTVEELDVLREALPPAWRARVYLADGNAFFNRPGPRIVESLEILAVCVHPELFEDFAAKHVASFRATSG
;
A
#
# COMPACT_ATOMS: atom_id res chain seq x y z
N MET A 1 -5.51 14.31 -15.48
CA MET A 1 -5.22 15.20 -14.32
C MET A 1 -6.54 15.59 -13.68
N THR A 2 -6.67 15.45 -12.36
CA THR A 2 -7.86 15.89 -11.61
C THR A 2 -7.74 17.37 -11.22
N ARG A 3 -8.87 18.03 -10.97
CA ARG A 3 -8.94 19.41 -10.43
C ARG A 3 -9.13 19.37 -8.91
N PRO A 4 -8.73 20.42 -8.17
CA PRO A 4 -9.04 20.55 -6.75
C PRO A 4 -10.53 20.33 -6.47
N GLY A 5 -10.85 19.51 -5.47
CA GLY A 5 -12.23 19.15 -5.09
C GLY A 5 -12.86 18.01 -5.90
N GLN A 6 -12.19 17.50 -6.94
CA GLN A 6 -12.67 16.31 -7.66
C GLN A 6 -12.27 15.03 -6.95
N HIS A 7 -13.13 14.01 -7.05
CA HIS A 7 -12.80 12.68 -6.56
C HIS A 7 -11.55 12.13 -7.27
N ALA A 8 -10.78 11.33 -6.52
CA ALA A 8 -9.70 10.56 -7.12
C ALA A 8 -10.28 9.65 -8.21
N PRO A 9 -9.61 9.53 -9.37
CA PRO A 9 -10.09 8.66 -10.43
C PRO A 9 -10.05 7.22 -9.96
N THR A 10 -11.08 6.45 -10.31
CA THR A 10 -11.13 5.00 -10.12
C THR A 10 -10.70 4.32 -11.42
N LEU A 11 -9.91 3.26 -11.33
CA LEU A 11 -9.61 2.39 -12.46
C LEU A 11 -10.66 1.28 -12.52
N ASP A 12 -11.12 0.94 -13.71
CA ASP A 12 -11.84 -0.31 -13.93
C ASP A 12 -10.88 -1.51 -13.92
N ARG A 13 -11.42 -2.73 -14.00
CA ARG A 13 -10.63 -3.96 -13.90
C ARG A 13 -9.67 -4.12 -15.07
N ASP A 14 -10.06 -3.73 -16.28
CA ASP A 14 -9.25 -3.90 -17.48
C ASP A 14 -8.06 -2.93 -17.47
N ALA A 15 -8.30 -1.67 -17.10
CA ALA A 15 -7.26 -0.68 -16.93
C ALA A 15 -6.31 -1.02 -15.77
N LEU A 16 -6.83 -1.59 -14.67
CA LEU A 16 -6.00 -2.09 -13.59
C LEU A 16 -5.12 -3.26 -14.07
N ALA A 17 -5.70 -4.26 -14.73
CA ALA A 17 -4.97 -5.43 -15.24
C ALA A 17 -3.89 -5.08 -16.28
N ALA A 18 -4.07 -3.98 -17.03
CA ALA A 18 -3.10 -3.51 -18.01
C ALA A 18 -1.86 -2.82 -17.41
N LEU A 19 -1.84 -2.53 -16.10
CA LEU A 19 -0.64 -2.02 -15.43
C LEU A 19 0.39 -3.14 -15.24
N ASP A 20 1.66 -2.76 -15.16
CA ASP A 20 2.78 -3.66 -14.86
C ASP A 20 3.59 -3.14 -13.65
N PRO A 21 3.04 -3.24 -12.43
CA PRO A 21 3.71 -2.71 -11.25
C PRO A 21 4.80 -3.66 -10.72
N GLU A 22 5.92 -3.10 -10.30
CA GLU A 22 6.94 -3.83 -9.53
C GLU A 22 6.57 -3.93 -8.04
N VAL A 23 5.83 -2.95 -7.53
CA VAL A 23 5.40 -2.82 -6.14
C VAL A 23 3.96 -2.35 -6.06
N VAL A 24 3.17 -2.98 -5.20
CA VAL A 24 1.79 -2.60 -4.90
C VAL A 24 1.67 -2.36 -3.41
N LEU A 25 1.25 -1.15 -3.02
CA LEU A 25 0.94 -0.81 -1.64
C LEU A 25 -0.57 -0.67 -1.46
N VAL A 26 -1.15 -1.54 -0.63
CA VAL A 26 -2.56 -1.54 -0.27
C VAL A 26 -2.72 -0.89 1.09
N LYS A 27 -3.46 0.23 1.13
CA LYS A 27 -3.62 1.09 2.31
C LYS A 27 -5.05 1.58 2.49
N PRO A 28 -6.00 0.70 2.85
CA PRO A 28 -7.41 1.09 2.93
C PRO A 28 -7.62 2.23 3.95
N CYS A 29 -8.55 3.14 3.64
CA CYS A 29 -8.87 4.23 4.53
C CYS A 29 -9.73 3.76 5.70
N GLY A 30 -9.51 4.35 6.89
CA GLY A 30 -10.35 4.09 8.06
C GLY A 30 -10.16 2.72 8.74
N PHE A 31 -9.32 1.83 8.21
CA PHE A 31 -9.08 0.51 8.80
C PHE A 31 -7.63 0.36 9.29
N PRO A 32 -7.42 -0.28 10.45
CA PRO A 32 -6.08 -0.63 10.90
C PRO A 32 -5.50 -1.78 10.06
N LEU A 33 -4.18 -1.96 10.11
CA LEU A 33 -3.48 -3.04 9.39
C LEU A 33 -4.07 -4.43 9.68
N GLN A 34 -4.40 -4.73 10.95
CA GLN A 34 -4.93 -6.02 11.37
C GLN A 34 -6.18 -6.43 10.58
N ARG A 35 -7.12 -5.52 10.40
CA ARG A 35 -8.34 -5.79 9.63
C ARG A 35 -8.04 -5.99 8.14
N THR A 36 -7.07 -5.24 7.61
CA THR A 36 -6.64 -5.42 6.21
C THR A 36 -6.03 -6.80 5.97
N VAL A 37 -5.33 -7.34 6.98
CA VAL A 37 -4.78 -8.71 6.95
C VAL A 37 -5.88 -9.76 7.00
N GLU A 38 -6.94 -9.55 7.77
CA GLU A 38 -8.10 -10.45 7.83
C GLU A 38 -8.85 -10.55 6.48
N GLU A 39 -8.81 -9.49 5.68
CA GLU A 39 -9.43 -9.42 4.35
C GLU A 39 -8.45 -9.77 3.20
N LEU A 40 -7.32 -10.42 3.50
CA LEU A 40 -6.26 -10.69 2.52
C LEU A 40 -6.74 -11.54 1.33
N ASP A 41 -7.65 -12.49 1.54
CA ASP A 41 -8.14 -13.34 0.45
C ASP A 41 -9.01 -12.55 -0.53
N VAL A 42 -9.86 -11.65 -0.03
CA VAL A 42 -10.62 -10.72 -0.87
C VAL A 42 -9.69 -9.82 -1.68
N LEU A 43 -8.60 -9.36 -1.05
CA LEU A 43 -7.61 -8.53 -1.73
C LEU A 43 -6.89 -9.30 -2.84
N ARG A 44 -6.51 -10.57 -2.60
CA ARG A 44 -5.88 -11.43 -3.61
C ARG A 44 -6.78 -11.63 -4.83
N GLU A 45 -8.09 -11.79 -4.61
CA GLU A 45 -9.06 -11.89 -5.71
C GLU A 45 -9.26 -10.57 -6.46
N ALA A 46 -9.07 -9.43 -5.79
CA ALA A 46 -9.21 -8.11 -6.39
C ALA A 46 -8.00 -7.67 -7.22
N LEU A 47 -6.80 -8.17 -6.89
CA LEU A 47 -5.56 -7.84 -7.61
C LEU A 47 -5.42 -8.70 -8.88
N PRO A 48 -4.93 -8.13 -10.00
CA PRO A 48 -4.68 -8.91 -11.21
C PRO A 48 -3.70 -10.06 -10.94
N PRO A 49 -4.09 -11.32 -11.18
CA PRO A 49 -3.25 -12.49 -10.88
C PRO A 49 -2.01 -12.58 -11.79
N ALA A 50 -1.99 -11.83 -12.90
CA ALA A 50 -0.87 -11.77 -13.81
C ALA A 50 0.29 -10.90 -13.28
N TRP A 51 0.06 -10.06 -12.28
CA TRP A 51 1.10 -9.21 -11.71
C TRP A 51 2.16 -10.03 -10.98
N ARG A 52 3.43 -9.70 -11.23
CA ARG A 52 4.59 -10.24 -10.49
C ARG A 52 5.10 -9.28 -9.41
N ALA A 53 4.22 -8.38 -8.97
CA ALA A 53 4.54 -7.31 -8.06
C ALA A 53 4.78 -7.81 -6.64
N ARG A 54 5.65 -7.12 -5.90
CA ARG A 54 5.70 -7.25 -4.43
C ARG A 54 4.52 -6.49 -3.83
N VAL A 55 3.65 -7.19 -3.12
CA VAL A 55 2.46 -6.60 -2.51
C VAL A 55 2.67 -6.38 -1.01
N TYR A 56 2.39 -5.15 -0.57
CA TYR A 56 2.49 -4.73 0.82
C TYR A 56 1.15 -4.21 1.31
N LEU A 57 0.80 -4.52 2.56
CA LEU A 57 -0.31 -3.94 3.29
C LEU A 57 0.24 -2.90 4.26
N ALA A 58 -0.38 -1.74 4.38
CA ALA A 58 0.00 -0.74 5.38
C ALA A 58 -1.20 -0.13 6.08
N ASP A 59 -0.98 0.37 7.30
CA ASP A 59 -1.99 1.14 8.03
C ASP A 59 -2.23 2.50 7.34
N GLY A 60 -3.21 2.50 6.44
CA GLY A 60 -3.63 3.68 5.69
C GLY A 60 -4.18 4.79 6.59
N ASN A 61 -4.86 4.44 7.69
CA ASN A 61 -5.50 5.39 8.59
C ASN A 61 -4.47 6.15 9.44
N ALA A 62 -3.42 5.48 9.91
CA ALA A 62 -2.39 6.08 10.74
C ALA A 62 -1.41 6.93 9.91
N PHE A 63 -0.95 6.43 8.76
CA PHE A 63 0.18 7.02 8.04
C PHE A 63 -0.21 7.83 6.79
N PHE A 64 -1.17 7.35 6.00
CA PHE A 64 -1.34 7.90 4.64
C PHE A 64 -2.52 8.87 4.49
N ASN A 65 -3.57 8.73 5.30
CA ASN A 65 -4.83 9.46 5.11
C ASN A 65 -5.03 10.61 6.12
N ARG A 66 -4.10 10.78 7.07
CA ARG A 66 -4.09 11.89 8.05
C ARG A 66 -2.73 12.59 8.02
N PRO A 67 -2.51 13.54 7.08
CA PRO A 67 -1.22 14.21 6.92
C PRO A 67 -0.99 15.18 8.08
N GLY A 68 -0.33 14.68 9.12
CA GLY A 68 0.19 15.45 10.26
C GLY A 68 1.71 15.29 10.35
N PRO A 69 2.31 15.23 11.55
CA PRO A 69 3.76 15.05 11.69
C PRO A 69 4.28 13.74 11.07
N ARG A 70 3.38 12.78 10.82
CA ARG A 70 3.70 11.43 10.35
C ARG A 70 4.06 11.29 8.87
N ILE A 71 4.17 12.39 8.13
CA ILE A 71 4.51 12.34 6.70
C ILE A 71 5.91 11.75 6.45
N VAL A 72 6.85 11.97 7.38
CA VAL A 72 8.19 11.42 7.31
C VAL A 72 8.13 9.90 7.49
N GLU A 73 7.37 9.42 8.45
CA GLU A 73 7.14 8.00 8.70
C GLU A 73 6.48 7.32 7.51
N SER A 74 5.51 7.98 6.85
CA SER A 74 4.89 7.46 5.62
C SER A 74 5.89 7.33 4.47
N LEU A 75 6.83 8.29 4.36
CA LEU A 75 7.91 8.23 3.39
C LEU A 75 8.89 7.09 3.70
N GLU A 76 9.26 6.91 4.98
CA GLU A 76 10.11 5.81 5.42
C GLU A 76 9.48 4.44 5.11
N ILE A 77 8.17 4.26 5.37
CA ILE A 77 7.43 3.04 5.02
C ILE A 77 7.47 2.79 3.50
N LEU A 78 7.26 3.83 2.69
CA LEU A 78 7.34 3.72 1.23
C LEU A 78 8.74 3.36 0.75
N ALA A 79 9.78 3.95 1.35
CA ALA A 79 11.17 3.66 1.02
C ALA A 79 11.48 2.17 1.21
N VAL A 80 11.03 1.57 2.32
CA VAL A 80 11.16 0.13 2.57
C VAL A 80 10.40 -0.72 1.55
N CYS A 81 9.18 -0.31 1.17
CA CYS A 81 8.38 -1.07 0.20
C CYS A 81 9.03 -1.11 -1.20
N VAL A 82 9.71 -0.02 -1.59
CA VAL A 82 10.34 0.10 -2.91
C VAL A 82 11.74 -0.51 -2.92
N HIS A 83 12.56 -0.23 -1.89
CA HIS A 83 13.96 -0.64 -1.78
C HIS A 83 14.26 -1.30 -0.42
N PRO A 84 13.71 -2.49 -0.13
CA PRO A 84 13.85 -3.13 1.17
C PRO A 84 15.31 -3.43 1.55
N GLU A 85 16.17 -3.69 0.55
CA GLU A 85 17.60 -3.93 0.73
C GLU A 85 18.42 -2.69 1.11
N LEU A 86 17.86 -1.47 0.97
CA LEU A 86 18.56 -0.22 1.30
C LEU A 86 18.10 0.40 2.63
N PHE A 87 16.94 -0.03 3.16
CA PHE A 87 16.26 0.64 4.28
C PHE A 87 15.83 -0.34 5.39
N GLU A 88 16.70 -1.30 5.73
CA GLU A 88 16.43 -2.31 6.77
C GLU A 88 16.14 -1.69 8.16
N ASP A 89 16.77 -0.56 8.47
CA ASP A 89 16.55 0.21 9.70
C ASP A 89 15.14 0.79 9.78
N PHE A 90 14.62 1.31 8.67
CA PHE A 90 13.23 1.75 8.57
C PHE A 90 12.26 0.58 8.62
N ALA A 91 12.62 -0.58 8.05
CA ALA A 91 11.80 -1.79 8.16
C ALA A 91 11.64 -2.21 9.64
N ALA A 92 12.73 -2.18 10.40
CA ALA A 92 12.73 -2.46 11.84
C ALA A 92 11.90 -1.43 12.62
N LYS A 93 12.05 -0.13 12.31
CA LYS A 93 11.29 0.96 12.93
C LYS A 93 9.78 0.82 12.73
N HIS A 94 9.34 0.34 11.56
CA HIS A 94 7.93 0.32 11.15
C HIS A 94 7.29 -1.06 11.08
N VAL A 95 7.87 -2.07 11.74
CA VAL A 95 7.43 -3.48 11.67
C VAL A 95 5.95 -3.71 12.00
N ALA A 96 5.35 -2.84 12.83
CA ALA A 96 3.93 -2.92 13.21
C ALA A 96 2.99 -2.17 12.25
N SER A 97 3.54 -1.46 11.26
CA SER A 97 2.82 -0.47 10.44
C SER A 97 2.59 -0.93 9.01
N PHE A 98 3.33 -1.94 8.54
CA PHE A 98 3.13 -2.57 7.25
C PHE A 98 3.52 -4.06 7.28
N ARG A 99 3.06 -4.82 6.29
CA ARG A 99 3.34 -6.26 6.14
C ARG A 99 3.44 -6.62 4.66
N ALA A 100 4.49 -7.34 4.28
CA ALA A 100 4.54 -7.97 2.96
C ALA A 100 3.56 -9.16 2.91
N THR A 101 2.78 -9.27 1.84
CA THR A 101 1.99 -10.48 1.60
C THR A 101 2.92 -11.47 0.89
N SER A 102 3.36 -12.51 1.59
CA SER A 102 4.01 -13.64 0.93
C SER A 102 3.05 -14.21 -0.11
N GLY A 103 3.56 -14.38 -1.34
CA GLY A 103 2.83 -14.91 -2.49
C GLY A 103 2.25 -16.29 -2.23
#